data_AF-A0A916QQF9-F1
#
_entry.id   AF-A0A916QQF9-F1
#
_cell.length_a   1.000
_cell.length_b   1.000
_cell.length_c   1.000
_cell.angle_alpha   90.00
_cell.angle_beta   90.00
_cell.angle_gamma   90.00
#
_symmetry.space_group_name_H-M   'P 1'
#
loop_
_entity.id
_entity.type
_entity.pdbx_description
1 polymer ?
#
loop_
_entity_poly.entity_id
_entity_poly.type
_entity_poly.pdbx_seq_one_letter_code
_entity_poly.pdbx_strand_id
1 'polypeptide(L)' 'MLATEQKYYSTEEYLELEEAAEFRSEYRQGEIIQMVGCTPNHNLIYGNFYAALKYALKGKPY' A
#
# COMPACT_ATOMS: atom_id res chain seq x y z
N MET A 1 -3.10 11.72 25.94
CA MET A 1 -2.94 11.28 24.54
C MET A 1 -2.22 12.41 23.83
N LEU A 2 -1.02 12.19 23.31
CA LEU A 2 -0.29 13.22 22.56
C LEU A 2 -0.96 13.38 21.20
N ALA A 3 -1.53 14.54 20.93
CA ALA A 3 -2.00 14.89 19.60
C ALA A 3 -0.76 15.08 18.72
N THR A 4 -0.50 14.15 17.81
CA THR A 4 0.47 14.35 16.73
C THR A 4 -0.05 15.44 15.82
N GLU A 5 0.71 16.52 15.68
CA GLU A 5 0.43 17.56 14.72
C GLU A 5 0.35 16.93 13.32
N GLN A 6 -0.77 17.14 12.63
CA GLN A 6 -1.08 16.46 11.38
C GLN A 6 -0.25 17.13 10.27
N LYS A 7 0.90 16.53 9.96
CA LYS A 7 1.78 17.00 8.90
C LYS A 7 1.26 16.49 7.55
N TYR A 8 1.06 17.42 6.63
CA TYR A 8 0.77 17.11 5.23
C TYR A 8 2.07 17.07 4.44
N TYR A 9 2.22 16.04 3.61
CA TYR A 9 3.37 15.80 2.76
C TYR A 9 2.98 16.00 1.30
N SER A 10 3.91 16.46 0.46
CA SER A 10 3.76 16.33 -0.99
C SER A 10 3.93 14.87 -1.42
N THR A 11 3.53 14.56 -2.66
CA THR A 11 3.76 13.24 -3.24
C THR A 11 5.24 12.89 -3.34
N GLU A 12 6.09 13.87 -3.64
CA GLU A 12 7.54 13.70 -3.78
C GLU A 12 8.18 13.42 -2.42
N GLU A 13 7.83 14.20 -1.38
CA GLU A 13 8.30 13.97 -0.01
C GLU A 13 7.92 12.59 0.49
N TYR A 14 6.69 12.13 0.21
CA TYR A 14 6.26 10.78 0.54
C TYR A 14 7.12 9.71 -0.13
N LEU A 15 7.45 9.87 -1.42
CA LEU A 15 8.24 8.87 -2.15
C LEU A 15 9.67 8.77 -1.61
N GLU A 16 10.30 9.90 -1.27
CA GLU A 16 11.62 9.93 -0.63
C GLU A 16 11.61 9.23 0.74
N LEU A 17 10.54 9.46 1.52
CA LEU A 17 10.37 8.81 2.82
C LEU A 17 10.10 7.30 2.68
N GLU A 18 9.28 6.89 1.72
CA GLU A 18 8.93 5.48 1.47
C GLU A 18 10.13 4.68 0.95
N GLU A 19 11.05 5.29 0.19
CA GLU A 19 12.28 4.63 -0.27
C GLU A 19 13.24 4.31 0.89
N ALA A 20 13.30 5.18 1.90
CA ALA A 20 14.14 5.01 3.08
C ALA A 20 13.45 4.23 4.23
N ALA A 21 12.16 3.96 4.14
CA ALA A 21 11.38 3.39 5.24
C ALA A 21 11.61 1.86 5.40
N GLU A 22 11.74 1.42 6.65
CA GLU A 22 11.81 -0.01 7.01
C GLU A 22 10.44 -0.72 6.91
N PHE A 23 9.37 0.05 6.83
CA PHE A 23 8.00 -0.44 6.73
C PHE A 23 7.28 0.26 5.59
N ARG A 24 6.21 -0.35 5.09
CA ARG A 24 5.40 0.21 4.02
C ARG A 24 4.33 1.13 4.57
N SER A 25 4.08 2.22 3.86
CA SER A 25 2.99 3.14 4.17
C SER A 25 2.14 3.43 2.95
N GLU A 26 1.01 4.08 3.17
CA GLU A 26 0.09 4.53 2.13
C GLU A 26 -0.07 6.04 2.22
N TYR A 27 0.05 6.70 1.07
CA TYR A 27 -0.22 8.12 0.94
C TYR A 27 -1.70 8.37 0.68
N ARG A 28 -2.36 9.14 1.53
CA ARG A 28 -3.77 9.55 1.39
C ARG A 28 -3.92 11.05 1.57
N GLN A 29 -4.08 11.77 0.46
CA GLN A 29 -4.34 13.22 0.45
C GLN A 29 -3.36 14.05 1.31
N GLY A 30 -2.07 13.69 1.28
CA GLY A 30 -1.03 14.36 2.06
C GLY A 30 -0.72 13.66 3.39
N GLU A 31 -1.51 12.68 3.80
CA GLU A 31 -1.25 11.88 5.00
C GLU A 31 -0.45 10.63 4.67
N ILE A 32 0.47 10.24 5.56
CA ILE A 32 1.21 8.98 5.47
C ILE A 32 0.67 8.03 6.53
N ILE A 33 0.02 6.96 6.11
CA ILE A 33 -0.60 5.97 6.98
C ILE A 33 0.20 4.68 6.91
N GLN A 34 0.74 4.23 8.05
CA GLN A 34 1.46 2.97 8.10
C GLN A 34 0.54 1.81 7.69
N MET A 35 0.98 1.00 6.72
CA MET A 35 0.23 -0.20 6.37
C MET A 35 0.54 -1.29 7.39
N VAL A 36 -0.51 -1.97 7.84
CA VAL A 36 -0.37 -3.25 8.53
C VAL A 36 0.27 -4.25 7.58
N GLY A 37 1.39 -4.84 8.01
CA GLY A 37 2.19 -5.74 7.20
C GLY A 37 1.40 -6.95 6.67
N CYS A 38 1.91 -7.54 5.60
CA CYS A 38 1.30 -8.69 4.96
C CYS A 38 1.64 -9.97 5.73
N THR A 39 0.68 -10.55 6.45
CA THR A 39 0.87 -11.88 7.05
C THR A 39 0.98 -12.96 5.97
N PRO A 40 1.63 -14.11 6.23
CA PRO A 40 1.66 -15.22 5.28
C PRO A 40 0.26 -15.65 4.80
N ASN A 41 -0.73 -15.65 5.70
CA ASN A 41 -2.12 -15.95 5.35
C ASN A 41 -2.73 -14.89 4.43
N HIS A 42 -2.45 -13.60 4.67
CA HIS A 42 -2.87 -12.54 3.76
C HIS A 42 -2.26 -12.74 2.36
N ASN A 43 -0.96 -13.07 2.28
CA ASN A 43 -0.29 -13.36 1.01
C ASN A 43 -0.94 -14.53 0.25
N LEU A 44 -1.31 -15.60 0.94
CA LEU A 44 -1.97 -16.75 0.32
C LEU A 44 -3.34 -16.39 -0.26
N ILE A 45 -4.18 -15.69 0.51
CA ILE A 45 -5.51 -15.28 0.06
C ILE A 45 -5.39 -14.30 -1.11
N TYR A 46 -4.53 -13.29 -0.98
CA TYR A 46 -4.27 -12.31 -2.03
C TYR A 46 -3.75 -12.97 -3.32
N GLY A 47 -2.79 -13.89 -3.21
CA GLY A 47 -2.21 -14.61 -4.34
C GLY A 47 -3.23 -15.46 -5.10
N ASN A 48 -4.09 -16.19 -4.38
CA ASN A 48 -5.17 -16.98 -4.97
C ASN A 48 -6.16 -16.10 -5.74
N PHE A 49 -6.57 -14.98 -5.14
CA PHE A 49 -7.47 -14.02 -5.78
C PHE A 49 -6.84 -13.39 -7.03
N TYR A 50 -5.60 -12.90 -6.93
CA TYR A 50 -4.87 -12.31 -8.04
C TYR A 50 -4.72 -13.29 -9.20
N ALA A 51 -4.33 -14.54 -8.93
CA ALA A 51 -4.17 -15.56 -9.95
C ALA A 51 -5.50 -15.84 -10.66
N ALA A 52 -6.58 -16.05 -9.90
CA ALA A 52 -7.92 -16.30 -10.46
C ALA A 52 -8.37 -15.14 -11.36
N LEU A 53 -8.24 -13.90 -10.90
CA LEU A 53 -8.61 -12.71 -11.67
C LEU A 53 -7.77 -12.59 -12.95
N LYS A 54 -6.45 -12.75 -12.84
CA LYS A 54 -5.53 -12.68 -13.99
C LYS A 54 -5.89 -13.69 -15.07
N TYR A 55 -6.19 -14.93 -14.70
CA TYR A 55 -6.59 -15.95 -15.67
C TYR A 55 -7.97 -15.68 -16.27
N ALA A 56 -8.92 -15.20 -15.48
CA ALA A 56 -10.26 -14.86 -15.96
C ALA A 56 -10.25 -13.70 -16.98
N LEU A 57 -9.33 -12.73 -16.81
CA LEU A 57 -9.19 -11.58 -17.70
C LEU A 57 -8.24 -11.83 -18.87
N LYS A 58 -7.48 -12.93 -18.89
CA LYS A 58 -6.51 -13.21 -19.94
C LYS A 58 -7.18 -13.25 -21.32
N GLY A 59 -6.72 -12.39 -22.23
CA GLY A 59 -7.22 -12.32 -23.60
C GLY A 59 -8.55 -11.56 -23.77
N LYS A 60 -9.08 -10.93 -22.71
CA LYS A 60 -10.20 -10.01 -22.82
C LYS A 60 -9.71 -8.61 -23.20
N PRO A 61 -10.49 -7.84 -23.98
CA PRO A 61 -10.20 -6.43 -24.21
C PRO A 61 -10.30 -5.64 -22.90
N TYR A 62 -9.57 -4.53 -22.84
CA TYR A 62 -9.61 -3.58 -21.73
C TYR A 62 -10.91 -2.78 -21.71
#